data_AF-A0A200HRP3-F1
#
_entry.id   AF-A0A200HRP3-F1
#
_cell.length_a   1.000
_cell.length_b   1.000
_cell.length_c   1.000
_cell.angle_alpha   90.00
_cell.angle_beta   90.00
_cell.angle_gamma   90.00
#
_symmetry.space_group_name_H-M   'P 1'
#
loop_
_entity.id
_entity.type
_entity.pdbx_description
1 polymer ?
#
loop_
_entity_poly.entity_id
_entity_poly.type
_entity_poly.pdbx_seq_one_letter_code
_entity_poly.pdbx_strand_id
1 'polypeptide(L)'
;MKRKKFKAFTLIEMIIVLFIIGMLMMIFVPNLTKKGIDAQKKSDIAIAKVVKQEIELYKAENGEEPNEDKIVELVGEDRAKIYKNHKDEVKDEYTPTPEN
;
A
#
# COMPACT_ATOMS: atom_id res chain seq x y z
N MET A 1 -17.49 -50.19 -36.19
CA MET A 1 -16.81 -49.43 -35.11
C MET A 1 -17.86 -48.81 -34.19
N LYS A 2 -17.94 -49.21 -32.91
CA LYS A 2 -18.87 -48.60 -31.93
C LYS A 2 -18.21 -47.39 -31.28
N ARG A 3 -18.80 -46.19 -31.41
CA ARG A 3 -18.32 -44.97 -30.73
C ARG A 3 -18.72 -45.03 -29.25
N LYS A 4 -17.74 -45.00 -28.34
CA LYS A 4 -17.98 -44.82 -26.90
C LYS A 4 -18.54 -43.41 -26.67
N LYS A 5 -19.72 -43.31 -26.07
CA LYS A 5 -20.26 -42.02 -25.59
C LYS A 5 -19.64 -41.73 -24.22
N PHE A 6 -18.81 -40.72 -24.13
CA PHE A 6 -18.39 -40.16 -22.84
C PHE A 6 -19.47 -39.17 -22.41
N LYS A 7 -20.22 -39.50 -21.34
CA LYS A 7 -21.05 -38.53 -20.63
C LYS A 7 -20.17 -37.89 -19.55
N ALA A 8 -19.60 -36.74 -19.86
CA ALA A 8 -18.94 -35.86 -18.90
C ALA A 8 -19.42 -34.43 -19.20
N PHE A 9 -19.62 -33.61 -18.17
CA PHE A 9 -20.33 -32.33 -18.17
C PHE A 9 -21.85 -32.45 -18.08
N THR A 10 -22.31 -32.62 -16.84
CA THR A 10 -23.71 -32.35 -16.48
C THR A 10 -23.85 -30.91 -15.98
N LEU A 11 -25.04 -30.33 -16.08
CA LEU A 11 -25.30 -28.99 -15.52
C LEU A 11 -25.07 -28.96 -14.00
N ILE A 12 -25.43 -30.05 -13.30
CA ILE A 12 -25.24 -30.15 -11.85
C ILE A 12 -23.76 -30.11 -11.45
N GLU A 13 -22.88 -30.72 -12.25
CA GLU A 13 -21.43 -30.69 -12.04
C GLU A 13 -20.90 -29.25 -12.13
N MET A 14 -21.38 -28.47 -13.10
CA MET A 14 -20.98 -27.06 -13.19
C MET A 14 -21.50 -26.21 -12.04
N ILE A 15 -22.71 -26.48 -11.54
CA ILE A 15 -23.28 -25.77 -10.41
C ILE A 15 -22.48 -26.05 -9.13
N ILE A 16 -22.11 -27.31 -8.87
CA ILE A 16 -21.31 -27.70 -7.70
C ILE A 16 -19.93 -27.06 -7.77
N VAL A 17 -19.31 -27.01 -8.95
CA VAL A 17 -18.00 -26.36 -9.15
C VAL A 17 -18.08 -24.85 -8.87
N LEU A 18 -19.08 -24.16 -9.43
CA LEU A 18 -19.27 -22.73 -9.16
C LEU A 18 -19.60 -22.46 -7.69
N PHE A 19 -20.35 -23.35 -7.04
CA PHE A 19 -20.65 -23.27 -5.61
C PHE A 19 -19.38 -23.36 -4.75
N ILE A 20 -18.51 -24.34 -5.02
CA ILE A 20 -17.23 -24.51 -4.29
C ILE A 20 -16.31 -23.31 -4.55
N ILE A 21 -16.17 -22.86 -5.81
CA ILE A 21 -15.36 -21.67 -6.14
C ILE A 21 -15.92 -20.44 -5.44
N GLY A 22 -17.25 -20.27 -5.39
CA GLY A 22 -17.92 -19.18 -4.68
C GLY A 22 -17.61 -19.17 -3.18
N MET A 23 -17.67 -20.33 -2.52
CA MET A 23 -17.29 -20.46 -1.11
C MET A 23 -15.81 -20.14 -0.86
N LEU A 24 -14.91 -20.62 -1.73
CA LEU A 24 -13.47 -20.33 -1.61
C LEU A 24 -13.18 -18.84 -1.83
N MET A 25 -13.81 -18.21 -2.82
CA MET A 25 -13.68 -16.77 -3.08
C MET A 25 -14.13 -15.94 -1.88
N MET A 26 -15.21 -16.32 -1.20
CA MET A 26 -15.69 -15.62 0.00
C MET A 26 -14.66 -15.60 1.13
N ILE A 27 -13.87 -16.66 1.28
CA ILE A 27 -12.79 -16.74 2.28
C ILE A 27 -11.52 -16.02 1.80
N PHE A 28 -11.23 -16.06 0.50
CA PHE A 28 -9.99 -15.53 -0.08
C PHE A 28 -10.01 -14.00 -0.27
N VAL A 29 -11.10 -13.45 -0.80
CA VAL A 29 -11.26 -12.00 -1.08
C VAL A 29 -10.99 -11.09 0.13
N PRO A 30 -11.53 -11.34 1.35
CA PRO A 30 -11.27 -10.46 2.48
C PRO A 30 -9.79 -10.49 2.91
N ASN A 31 -9.15 -11.66 2.82
CA ASN A 31 -7.74 -11.82 3.17
C ASN A 31 -6.80 -11.18 2.13
N LEU A 32 -7.18 -11.18 0.85
CA LEU A 32 -6.43 -10.50 -0.21
C LEU A 32 -6.55 -8.97 -0.08
N THR A 33 -7.76 -8.46 0.18
CA THR A 33 -8.03 -7.02 0.29
C THR A 33 -7.22 -6.40 1.44
N LYS A 34 -7.20 -7.03 2.61
CA LYS A 34 -6.42 -6.56 3.77
C LYS A 34 -4.93 -6.43 3.45
N LYS A 35 -4.34 -7.42 2.76
CA LYS A 35 -2.93 -7.37 2.35
C LYS A 35 -2.63 -6.22 1.39
N GLY A 36 -3.55 -5.89 0.50
CA GLY A 36 -3.42 -4.75 -0.40
C GLY A 36 -3.41 -3.42 0.36
N ILE A 37 -4.31 -3.26 1.33
CA ILE A 37 -4.37 -2.06 2.18
C ILE A 37 -3.10 -1.93 3.03
N ASP A 38 -2.63 -3.03 3.64
CA ASP A 38 -1.40 -3.01 4.45
C ASP A 38 -0.16 -2.68 3.60
N ALA A 39 -0.09 -3.18 2.37
CA ALA A 39 0.98 -2.86 1.44
C ALA A 39 0.95 -1.38 1.04
N GLN A 40 -0.24 -0.82 0.76
CA GLN A 40 -0.40 0.59 0.46
C GLN A 40 0.02 1.45 1.66
N LYS A 41 -0.43 1.11 2.87
CA LYS A 41 -0.03 1.84 4.09
C LYS A 41 1.48 1.85 4.28
N LYS A 42 2.16 0.71 4.08
CA LYS A 42 3.63 0.64 4.14
C LYS A 42 4.30 1.50 3.07
N SER A 43 3.75 1.53 1.86
CA SER A 43 4.22 2.40 0.78
C SER A 43 4.10 3.87 1.16
N ASP A 44 2.97 4.26 1.73
CA ASP A 44 2.68 5.63 2.16
C ASP A 44 3.65 6.08 3.28
N ILE A 45 3.92 5.21 4.26
CA ILE A 45 4.91 5.47 5.32
C ILE A 45 6.31 5.64 4.73
N ALA A 46 6.70 4.81 3.74
CA ALA A 46 8.00 4.93 3.10
C ALA A 46 8.15 6.27 2.35
N ILE A 47 7.10 6.71 1.66
CA ILE A 47 7.05 8.04 1.02
C ILE A 47 7.16 9.14 2.09
N ALA A 48 6.39 9.05 3.17
CA ALA A 48 6.44 10.01 4.27
C ALA A 48 7.84 10.10 4.90
N LYS A 49 8.58 8.99 4.98
CA LYS A 49 9.97 8.96 5.46
C LYS A 49 10.92 9.72 4.53
N VAL A 50 10.77 9.57 3.22
CA VAL A 50 11.55 10.35 2.23
C VAL A 50 11.26 11.85 2.37
N VAL A 51 9.99 12.23 2.51
CA VAL A 51 9.60 13.63 2.74
C VAL A 51 10.22 14.17 4.04
N LYS A 52 10.22 13.39 5.12
CA LYS A 52 10.88 13.76 6.38
C LYS A 52 12.38 14.01 6.18
N GLN A 53 13.06 13.16 5.42
CA GLN A 53 14.48 13.33 5.12
C GLN A 53 14.76 14.63 4.34
N GLU A 54 13.91 14.97 3.37
CA GLU A 54 14.02 16.25 2.64
C GLU A 54 13.77 17.45 3.56
N ILE A 55 12.82 17.34 4.50
CA ILE A 55 12.57 18.36 5.53
C ILE A 55 13.79 18.53 6.46
N GLU A 56 14.39 17.44 6.90
CA GLU A 56 15.59 17.46 7.75
C GLU A 56 16.80 18.05 7.00
N LEU A 57 16.96 17.71 5.72
CA LEU A 57 18.00 18.31 4.88
C LEU A 57 17.79 19.82 4.73
N TYR A 58 16.57 20.26 4.43
CA TYR A 58 16.23 21.69 4.36
C TYR A 58 16.53 22.40 5.68
N LYS A 59 16.17 21.78 6.81
CA LYS A 59 16.44 22.31 8.14
C LYS A 59 17.94 22.41 8.43
N ALA A 60 18.72 21.43 7.99
CA ALA A 60 20.17 21.44 8.14
C ALA A 60 20.82 22.57 7.35
N GLU A 61 20.31 22.88 6.15
CA GLU A 61 20.82 23.96 5.29
C GLU A 61 20.38 25.35 5.75
N ASN A 62 19.13 25.50 6.18
CA ASN A 62 18.51 26.81 6.43
C ASN A 62 18.32 27.15 7.92
N GLY A 63 18.58 26.19 8.82
CA GLY A 63 18.45 26.37 10.27
C GLY A 63 17.02 26.37 10.81
N GLU A 64 16.01 26.30 9.94
CA GLU A 64 14.58 26.30 10.29
C GLU A 64 13.82 25.19 9.54
N GLU A 65 12.76 24.67 10.17
CA GLU A 65 11.89 23.71 9.50
C GLU A 65 11.05 24.40 8.40
N PRO A 66 10.88 23.77 7.22
CA PRO A 66 10.04 24.30 6.18
C PRO A 66 8.57 24.34 6.64
N ASN A 67 7.88 25.42 6.31
CA ASN A 67 6.43 25.53 6.52
C ASN A 67 5.66 24.60 5.55
N GLU A 68 4.34 24.46 5.75
CA GLU A 68 3.53 23.54 4.92
C GLU A 68 3.60 23.88 3.42
N ASP A 69 3.60 25.16 3.06
CA ASP A 69 3.69 25.61 1.67
C ASP A 69 5.05 25.24 1.05
N LYS A 70 6.14 25.39 1.82
CA LYS A 70 7.49 25.03 1.38
C LYS A 70 7.66 23.52 1.24
N ILE A 71 7.05 22.72 2.10
CA ILE A 71 7.03 21.26 1.93
C ILE A 71 6.35 20.89 0.61
N VAL A 72 5.20 21.49 0.29
CA VAL A 72 4.52 21.27 -1.01
C VAL A 72 5.41 21.66 -2.19
N GLU A 73 6.15 22.76 -2.08
CA GLU A 73 7.11 23.19 -3.11
C GLU A 73 8.27 22.19 -3.28
N LEU A 74 8.78 21.62 -2.19
CA LEU A 74 9.91 20.69 -2.19
C LEU A 74 9.54 19.31 -2.75
N VAL A 75 8.44 18.71 -2.28
CA VAL A 75 8.09 17.31 -2.58
C VAL A 75 6.89 17.14 -3.51
N GLY A 76 6.16 18.21 -3.82
CA GLY A 76 4.89 18.18 -4.53
C GLY A 76 3.69 17.85 -3.63
N GLU A 77 2.49 18.20 -4.09
CA GLU A 77 1.25 18.11 -3.31
C GLU A 77 0.94 16.70 -2.79
N ASP A 78 1.06 15.68 -3.63
CA ASP A 78 0.63 14.32 -3.28
C ASP A 78 1.49 13.73 -2.17
N ARG A 79 2.80 13.94 -2.23
CA ARG A 79 3.75 13.48 -1.20
C ARG A 79 3.59 14.28 0.09
N ALA A 80 3.35 15.59 0.00
CA ALA A 80 3.06 16.42 1.16
C ALA A 80 1.78 15.97 1.89
N LYS A 81 0.72 15.60 1.15
CA LYS A 81 -0.52 15.03 1.71
C LYS A 81 -0.26 13.69 2.39
N ILE A 82 0.49 12.79 1.75
CA ILE A 82 0.86 11.49 2.33
C ILE A 82 1.63 11.67 3.64
N TYR A 83 2.62 12.56 3.64
CA TYR A 83 3.39 12.91 4.83
C TYR A 83 2.51 13.48 5.95
N LYS A 84 1.59 14.41 5.64
CA LYS A 84 0.66 14.98 6.62
C LYS A 84 -0.21 13.90 7.29
N ASN A 85 -0.69 12.93 6.51
CA ASN A 85 -1.55 11.85 7.00
C ASN A 85 -0.79 10.81 7.84
N HIS A 86 0.51 10.62 7.59
CA HIS A 86 1.35 9.62 8.28
C HIS A 86 2.45 10.27 9.13
N LYS A 87 2.34 11.56 9.44
CA LYS A 87 3.38 12.34 10.14
C LYS A 87 3.74 11.71 11.47
N ASP A 88 2.74 11.24 12.20
CA ASP A 88 2.93 10.60 13.51
C ASP A 88 3.64 9.24 13.41
N GLU A 89 3.46 8.53 12.30
CA GLU A 89 4.05 7.20 12.08
C GLU A 89 5.54 7.28 11.72
N VAL A 90 5.99 8.44 11.25
CA VAL A 90 7.40 8.71 10.90
C VAL A 90 8.13 9.53 11.97
N LYS A 91 7.50 9.83 13.12
CA LYS A 91 8.14 10.58 14.22
C LYS A 91 9.34 9.85 14.82
N ASP A 92 9.26 8.53 14.94
CA ASP A 92 10.18 7.74 15.79
C ASP A 92 11.38 7.11 15.06
N GLU A 93 11.53 7.31 13.74
CA GLU A 93 12.65 6.73 12.99
C GLU A 93 13.73 7.77 12.65
N TYR A 94 14.90 7.57 13.27
CA TYR A 94 16.24 8.12 13.01
C TYR A 94 16.29 9.60 12.62
N THR A 95 16.52 10.46 13.62
CA THR A 95 17.27 11.70 13.39
C THR A 95 18.71 11.30 13.05
N PRO A 96 19.25 11.57 11.86
CA PRO A 96 20.68 11.49 11.65
C PRO A 96 21.31 12.51 12.59
N THR A 97 22.05 12.03 13.60
CA THR A 97 23.02 12.88 14.28
C THR A 97 23.93 13.46 13.20
N PRO A 98 24.08 14.79 13.09
CA PRO A 98 25.06 15.38 12.20
C PRO A 98 26.44 14.83 12.60
N GLU A 99 27.08 14.07 11.71
CA GLU A 99 28.51 13.82 11.83
C GLU A 99 29.24 15.07 11.35
N ASN A 100 29.60 15.90 12.34
CA ASN A 100 30.52 17.06 12.33
C ASN A 100 30.07 18.34 11.61
#